data_AF-A0A930H4X3-F1
#
_entry.id   AF-A0A930H4X3-F1
#
_cell.length_a   1.000
_cell.length_b   1.000
_cell.length_c   1.000
_cell.angle_alpha   90.00
_cell.angle_beta   90.00
_cell.angle_gamma   90.00
#
_symmetry.space_group_name_H-M   'P 1'
#
loop_
_entity.id
_entity.type
_entity.pdbx_description
1 polymer ?
#
loop_
_entity_poly.entity_id
_entity_poly.type
_entity_poly.pdbx_seq_one_letter_code
_entity_poly.pdbx_strand_id
1 'polypeptide(L)'
;MPFSTAEDDAKTEEAKAQYAVSDYICPYSSFRLITKQDMTELMAEYPKDLFPGQRSLAQMIINEIYARYGYEFKDPELNEYFEQFYWYSSLRDRISNVDNIYRQMSAIEKKNVEFLKTYP
;
A
#
# COMPACT_ATOMS: atom_id res chain seq x y z
N MET A 1 -23.70 10.09 45.69
CA MET A 1 -23.12 11.12 44.80
C MET A 1 -23.19 10.58 43.39
N PRO A 2 -23.94 11.22 42.47
CA PRO A 2 -24.01 10.79 41.07
C PRO A 2 -22.80 11.33 40.29
N PHE A 3 -22.16 10.49 39.48
CA PHE A 3 -21.20 10.95 38.48
C PHE A 3 -21.97 11.12 37.16
N SER A 4 -22.21 12.36 36.78
CA SER A 4 -22.79 12.74 35.49
C SER A 4 -21.74 12.61 34.38
N THR A 5 -22.20 11.98 33.32
CA THR A 5 -21.90 12.07 31.89
C THR A 5 -20.83 13.10 31.46
N ALA A 6 -19.79 12.60 30.80
CA ALA A 6 -19.08 13.29 29.74
C ALA A 6 -19.12 12.37 28.51
N GLU A 7 -20.24 12.44 27.78
CA GLU A 7 -20.32 12.17 26.35
C GLU A 7 -19.76 13.42 25.67
N ASP A 8 -18.68 13.29 24.91
CA ASP A 8 -18.44 13.85 23.57
C ASP A 8 -16.95 13.63 23.26
N ASP A 9 -16.64 12.99 22.11
CA ASP A 9 -15.33 12.95 21.41
C ASP A 9 -14.95 11.57 20.83
N ALA A 10 -15.77 10.53 21.00
CA ALA A 10 -15.45 9.20 20.44
C ALA A 10 -16.00 8.95 19.02
N LYS A 11 -16.54 9.96 18.33
CA LYS A 11 -17.32 9.73 17.08
C LYS A 11 -16.59 10.07 15.78
N THR A 12 -15.27 10.21 15.78
CA THR A 12 -14.50 10.50 14.54
C THR A 12 -13.46 9.45 14.19
N GLU A 13 -13.12 8.52 15.09
CA GLU A 13 -12.15 7.44 14.78
C GLU A 13 -12.78 6.15 14.23
N GLU A 14 -14.08 5.91 14.46
CA GLU A 14 -14.71 4.62 14.12
C GLU A 14 -15.11 4.48 12.64
N ALA A 15 -14.94 5.52 11.81
CA ALA A 15 -15.27 5.47 10.38
C ALA A 15 -14.11 5.01 9.47
N LYS A 16 -12.89 4.80 10.00
CA LYS A 16 -11.74 4.28 9.22
C LYS A 16 -11.59 2.76 9.29
N ALA A 17 -12.44 2.05 10.02
CA ALA A 17 -12.31 0.61 10.29
C ALA A 17 -13.02 -0.31 9.27
N GLN A 18 -13.50 0.20 8.12
CA GLN A 18 -14.34 -0.59 7.20
C GLN A 18 -13.77 -0.84 5.80
N TYR A 19 -12.51 -0.49 5.57
CA TYR A 19 -11.76 -1.07 4.46
C TYR A 19 -10.62 -1.87 5.08
N ALA A 20 -10.90 -3.14 5.37
CA ALA A 20 -9.83 -4.11 5.54
C ALA A 20 -9.11 -4.17 4.19
N VAL A 21 -8.10 -3.32 4.02
CA VAL A 21 -7.18 -3.45 2.91
C VAL A 21 -6.69 -4.89 3.00
N SER A 22 -7.00 -5.70 1.98
CA SER A 22 -6.42 -7.02 1.85
C SER A 22 -4.92 -6.92 2.13
N ASP A 23 -4.30 -7.95 2.73
CA ASP A 23 -2.88 -7.92 3.11
C ASP A 23 -1.97 -7.36 1.99
N TYR A 24 -2.38 -7.56 0.72
CA TYR A 24 -1.79 -6.94 -0.46
C TYR A 24 -2.88 -6.28 -1.31
N ILE A 25 -2.60 -5.09 -1.83
CA ILE A 25 -3.37 -4.39 -2.87
C ILE A 25 -3.33 -5.19 -4.18
N CYS A 26 -2.18 -5.78 -4.53
CA CYS A 26 -2.03 -6.57 -5.75
C CYS A 26 -1.20 -7.84 -5.49
N PRO A 27 -1.79 -8.91 -4.91
CA PRO A 27 -1.08 -10.15 -4.54
C PRO A 27 -0.36 -10.79 -5.73
N TYR A 28 -0.97 -10.71 -6.92
CA TYR A 28 -0.47 -11.34 -8.16
C TYR A 28 0.62 -10.57 -8.89
N SER A 29 0.97 -9.36 -8.44
CA SER A 29 2.04 -8.54 -9.03
C SER A 29 3.41 -9.23 -9.07
N SER A 30 3.64 -10.22 -8.22
CA SER A 30 4.89 -11.01 -8.17
C SER A 30 4.97 -12.17 -9.17
N PHE A 31 3.83 -12.66 -9.69
CA PHE A 31 3.81 -13.89 -10.49
C PHE A 31 3.05 -13.79 -11.82
N ARG A 32 2.30 -12.70 -12.07
CA ARG A 32 1.62 -12.44 -13.34
C ARG A 32 1.78 -10.99 -13.77
N LEU A 33 1.69 -10.73 -15.07
CA LEU A 33 1.60 -9.37 -15.60
C LEU A 33 0.25 -8.73 -15.24
N ILE A 34 0.31 -7.46 -14.82
CA ILE A 34 -0.85 -6.61 -14.57
C ILE A 34 -1.32 -6.05 -15.92
N THR A 35 -2.62 -6.14 -16.16
CA THR A 35 -3.27 -5.63 -17.37
C THR A 35 -4.09 -4.38 -17.08
N LYS A 36 -4.54 -3.68 -18.13
CA LYS A 36 -5.46 -2.54 -17.99
C LYS A 36 -6.79 -2.96 -17.35
N GLN A 37 -7.24 -4.18 -17.62
CA GLN A 37 -8.46 -4.72 -17.03
C GLN A 37 -8.26 -4.92 -15.52
N ASP A 38 -7.15 -5.56 -15.12
CA ASP A 38 -6.79 -5.73 -13.71
C ASP A 38 -6.76 -4.38 -12.97
N MET A 39 -6.19 -3.34 -13.59
CA MET A 39 -6.18 -1.98 -13.04
C MET A 39 -7.59 -1.40 -12.87
N THR A 40 -8.49 -1.66 -13.83
CA THR A 40 -9.87 -1.17 -13.77
C THR A 40 -10.64 -1.85 -12.65
N GLU A 41 -10.47 -3.16 -12.50
CA GLU A 41 -11.09 -3.95 -11.43
C GLU A 41 -10.57 -3.51 -10.06
N LEU A 42 -9.25 -3.36 -9.90
CA LEU A 42 -8.65 -2.87 -8.67
C LEU A 42 -9.04 -1.41 -8.35
N MET A 43 -9.25 -0.53 -9.34
CA MET A 43 -9.74 0.83 -9.08
C MET A 43 -11.20 0.85 -8.60
N ALA A 44 -12.00 -0.16 -8.95
CA ALA A 44 -13.35 -0.32 -8.44
C ALA A 44 -13.35 -0.87 -7.00
N GLU A 45 -12.38 -1.72 -6.66
CA GLU A 45 -12.20 -2.30 -5.32
C GLU A 45 -11.56 -1.30 -4.33
N TYR A 46 -10.55 -0.55 -4.79
CA TYR A 46 -9.77 0.39 -4.00
C TYR A 46 -10.02 1.83 -4.47
N PRO A 47 -10.98 2.56 -3.85
CA PRO A 47 -11.23 3.95 -4.19
C PRO A 47 -10.01 4.83 -3.84
N LYS A 48 -9.81 5.91 -4.59
CA LYS A 48 -8.64 6.80 -4.47
C LYS A 48 -8.49 7.44 -3.07
N ASP A 49 -9.59 7.57 -2.34
CA ASP A 49 -9.63 8.19 -1.01
C ASP A 49 -9.08 7.26 0.10
N LEU A 50 -8.78 6.01 -0.23
CA LEU A 50 -8.25 5.03 0.72
C LEU A 50 -6.75 5.19 0.97
N PHE A 51 -6.02 5.79 0.02
CA PHE A 51 -4.56 5.81 0.05
C PHE A 51 -4.00 7.11 0.63
N PRO A 52 -2.91 7.03 1.42
CA PRO A 52 -2.27 8.22 1.99
C PRO A 52 -1.78 9.18 0.89
N GLY A 53 -1.81 10.48 1.17
CA GLY A 53 -1.27 11.51 0.29
C GLY A 53 -1.88 11.58 -1.12
N GLN A 54 -3.16 11.20 -1.30
CA GLN A 54 -3.86 11.22 -2.60
C GLN A 54 -3.13 10.43 -3.72
N ARG A 55 -2.40 9.38 -3.33
CA ARG A 55 -1.63 8.56 -4.27
C ARG A 55 -2.55 7.75 -5.16
N SER A 56 -2.16 7.60 -6.43
CA SER A 56 -2.88 6.73 -7.36
C SER A 56 -2.72 5.27 -6.95
N LEU A 57 -3.70 4.44 -7.31
CA LEU A 57 -3.60 2.99 -7.15
C LEU A 57 -2.33 2.42 -7.79
N ALA A 58 -1.97 2.91 -8.99
CA ALA A 58 -0.74 2.48 -9.66
C ALA A 58 0.51 2.75 -8.83
N GLN A 59 0.60 3.94 -8.20
CA GLN A 59 1.70 4.29 -7.32
C GLN A 59 1.74 3.39 -6.08
N MET A 60 0.57 3.05 -5.53
CA MET A 60 0.48 2.17 -4.36
C MET A 60 0.88 0.74 -4.68
N ILE A 61 0.50 0.21 -5.84
CA ILE A 61 0.95 -1.12 -6.29
C ILE A 61 2.47 -1.14 -6.52
N ILE A 62 3.03 -0.08 -7.13
CA ILE A 62 4.49 0.04 -7.26
C ILE A 62 5.14 0.01 -5.88
N ASN A 63 4.65 0.84 -4.96
CA ASN A 63 5.18 0.92 -3.60
C ASN A 63 5.07 -0.43 -2.89
N GLU A 64 3.97 -1.16 -3.04
CA GLU A 64 3.83 -2.51 -2.50
C GLU A 64 4.92 -3.46 -3.03
N ILE A 65 5.17 -3.46 -4.35
CA ILE A 65 6.23 -4.30 -4.93
C ILE A 65 7.57 -3.94 -4.27
N TYR A 66 7.90 -2.66 -4.10
CA TYR A 66 9.11 -2.25 -3.39
C TYR A 66 9.10 -2.62 -1.90
N ALA A 67 7.96 -2.50 -1.22
CA ALA A 67 7.78 -2.84 0.18
C ALA A 67 8.03 -4.34 0.45
N ARG A 68 7.62 -5.23 -0.46
CA ARG A 68 7.87 -6.68 -0.37
C ARG A 68 9.36 -7.02 -0.31
N TYR A 69 10.22 -6.18 -0.87
CA TYR A 69 11.67 -6.31 -0.81
C TYR A 69 12.31 -5.49 0.33
N GLY A 70 11.50 -4.95 1.24
CA GLY A 70 11.96 -4.18 2.39
C GLY A 70 12.36 -2.75 2.08
N TYR A 71 11.78 -2.12 1.06
CA TYR A 71 12.05 -0.71 0.78
C TYR A 71 11.76 0.18 1.99
N GLU A 72 12.72 0.99 2.39
CA GLU A 72 12.55 1.98 3.45
C GLU A 72 11.87 3.24 2.89
N PHE A 73 10.60 3.44 3.22
CA PHE A 73 9.88 4.64 2.81
C PHE A 73 10.35 5.87 3.59
N LYS A 74 10.89 6.86 2.86
CA LYS A 74 11.22 8.18 3.43
C LYS A 74 10.00 9.05 3.69
N ASP A 75 8.89 8.72 3.03
CA ASP A 75 7.63 9.42 3.18
C ASP A 75 6.89 8.85 4.41
N PRO A 76 6.58 9.69 5.42
CA PRO A 76 6.02 9.21 6.67
C PRO A 76 4.64 8.58 6.48
N GLU A 77 3.80 9.09 5.58
CA GLU A 77 2.46 8.53 5.37
C GLU A 77 2.53 7.15 4.69
N LEU A 78 3.47 6.96 3.76
CA LEU A 78 3.70 5.63 3.16
C LEU A 78 4.30 4.66 4.17
N ASN A 79 5.26 5.12 4.98
CA ASN A 79 5.85 4.25 5.98
C ASN A 79 4.80 3.80 7.00
N GLU A 80 4.00 4.72 7.54
CA GLU A 80 2.90 4.41 8.45
C GLU A 80 1.87 3.47 7.80
N TYR A 81 1.51 3.73 6.55
CA TYR A 81 0.62 2.85 5.81
C TYR A 81 1.18 1.43 5.66
N PHE A 82 2.47 1.25 5.36
CA PHE A 82 3.02 -0.10 5.19
C PHE A 82 3.36 -0.79 6.52
N GLU A 83 3.69 -0.04 7.58
CA GLU A 83 3.96 -0.59 8.92
C GLU A 83 2.76 -1.30 9.55
N GLN A 84 1.53 -1.00 9.10
CA GLN A 84 0.34 -1.72 9.55
C GLN A 84 0.32 -3.20 9.08
N PHE A 85 1.04 -3.54 8.01
CA PHE A 85 1.07 -4.89 7.46
C PHE A 85 2.20 -5.71 8.07
N TYR A 86 1.85 -6.87 8.66
CA TYR A 86 2.81 -7.73 9.35
C TYR A 86 3.97 -8.20 8.45
N TRP A 87 3.69 -8.49 7.17
CA TRP A 87 4.73 -8.92 6.21
C TRP A 87 5.76 -7.82 5.92
N TYR A 88 5.39 -6.54 6.09
CA TYR A 88 6.30 -5.43 5.97
C TYR A 88 6.97 -5.13 7.31
N SER A 89 6.22 -4.96 8.40
CA SER A 89 6.77 -4.59 9.72
C SER A 89 7.66 -5.66 10.36
N SER A 90 7.53 -6.92 9.96
CA SER A 90 8.41 -8.00 10.42
C SER A 90 9.78 -8.05 9.74
N LEU A 91 10.02 -7.25 8.69
CA LEU A 91 11.31 -7.20 8.00
C LEU A 91 12.36 -6.51 8.88
N ARG A 92 13.38 -7.28 9.29
CA ARG A 92 14.47 -6.77 10.15
C ARG A 92 15.42 -5.84 9.39
N ASP A 93 15.64 -6.12 8.11
CA ASP A 93 16.54 -5.37 7.26
C ASP A 93 15.73 -4.54 6.26
N ARG A 94 15.85 -3.22 6.37
CA ARG A 94 15.27 -2.26 5.42
C ARG A 94 16.33 -1.82 4.40
N ILE A 95 15.92 -1.61 3.16
CA ILE A 95 16.78 -1.20 2.05
C ILE A 95 16.32 0.18 1.57
N SER A 96 17.14 1.21 1.75
CA SER A 96 16.85 2.56 1.26
C SER A 96 17.22 2.78 -0.22
N ASN A 97 18.04 1.90 -0.78
CA ASN A 97 18.51 2.01 -2.17
C ASN A 97 17.54 1.32 -3.15
N VAL A 98 16.77 2.12 -3.88
CA VAL A 98 15.79 1.66 -4.88
C VAL A 98 16.41 0.85 -6.02
N ASP A 99 17.63 1.15 -6.44
CA ASP A 99 18.31 0.41 -7.51
C ASP A 99 18.71 -0.99 -7.05
N ASN A 100 19.09 -1.14 -5.77
CA ASN A 100 19.39 -2.44 -5.20
C ASN A 100 18.16 -3.35 -5.21
N ILE A 101 17.03 -2.82 -4.75
CA ILE A 101 15.76 -3.54 -4.74
C ILE A 101 15.33 -3.88 -6.17
N TYR A 102 15.34 -2.91 -7.08
CA TYR A 102 14.94 -3.13 -8.45
C TYR A 102 15.79 -4.22 -9.12
N ARG A 103 17.09 -4.34 -8.81
CA ARG A 103 17.92 -5.44 -9.32
C ARG A 103 17.45 -6.82 -8.84
N GLN A 104 17.01 -6.94 -7.58
CA GLN A 104 16.53 -8.18 -6.98
C GLN A 104 15.14 -8.61 -7.47
N MET A 105 14.34 -7.68 -8.00
CA MET A 105 13.01 -7.98 -8.54
C MET A 105 13.06 -8.99 -9.69
N SER A 106 12.02 -9.83 -9.76
CA SER A 106 11.79 -10.73 -10.88
C SER A 106 11.56 -9.98 -12.19
N ALA A 107 11.71 -10.68 -13.33
CA ALA A 107 11.40 -10.10 -14.64
C ALA A 107 9.93 -9.67 -14.77
N ILE A 108 9.02 -10.34 -14.06
CA ILE A 108 7.58 -10.03 -14.06
C ILE A 108 7.33 -8.73 -13.29
N GLU A 109 7.88 -8.60 -12.09
CA GLU A 109 7.74 -7.39 -11.27
C GLU A 109 8.34 -6.17 -11.96
N LYS A 110 9.50 -6.31 -12.60
CA LYS A 110 10.11 -5.22 -13.40
C LYS A 110 9.18 -4.73 -14.50
N LYS A 111 8.59 -5.64 -15.27
CA LYS A 111 7.60 -5.31 -16.31
C LYS A 111 6.34 -4.68 -15.73
N ASN A 112 5.87 -5.15 -14.58
CA ASN A 112 4.72 -4.57 -13.90
C ASN A 112 5.00 -3.14 -13.42
N VAL A 113 6.17 -2.90 -12.81
CA VAL A 113 6.60 -1.54 -12.40
C VAL A 113 6.70 -0.62 -13.61
N GLU A 114 7.27 -1.07 -14.72
CA GLU A 114 7.34 -0.30 -15.97
C GLU A 114 5.94 0.03 -16.51
N PHE A 115 5.04 -0.95 -16.57
CA PHE A 115 3.66 -0.75 -16.99
C PHE A 115 2.95 0.30 -16.12
N LEU A 116 3.01 0.14 -14.79
CA LEU A 116 2.35 1.01 -13.82
C LEU A 116 2.90 2.44 -13.82
N LYS A 117 4.21 2.63 -14.07
CA LYS A 117 4.82 3.97 -14.20
C LYS A 117 4.29 4.77 -15.39
N THR A 118 3.81 4.06 -16.42
CA THR A 118 3.22 4.67 -17.63
C THR A 118 1.69 4.72 -17.58
N TYR A 119 1.08 4.22 -16.51
CA TYR A 119 -0.36 4.17 -16.37
C TYR A 119 -0.92 5.53 -15.92
N PRO A 120 -1.94 6.08 -16.62
CA PRO A 120 -2.49 7.41 -16.34
C PRO A 120 -3.37 7.49 -15.08
#